data_AF-A0A2J0MAH8-F1
#
_entry.id   AF-A0A2J0MAH8-F1
#
_cell.length_a   1.000
_cell.length_b   1.000
_cell.length_c   1.000
_cell.angle_alpha   90.00
_cell.angle_beta   90.00
_cell.angle_gamma   90.00
#
_symmetry.space_group_name_H-M   'P 1'
#
loop_
_entity.id
_entity.type
_entity.pdbx_description
1 polymer ?
#
loop_
_entity_poly.entity_id
_entity_poly.type
_entity_poly.pdbx_seq_one_letter_code
_entity_poly.pdbx_strand_id
1 'polypeptide(L)' 'MLGFSVVIGIVFGFVAALMAFVITWREFERHKFAGERLFKEAFQSGIFTFVVFLLLSILAGFLLIRFVVHSPMFIP' A
#
# COMPACT_ATOMS: atom_id res chain seq x y z
N MET A 1 5.64 18.23 2.15
CA MET A 1 4.45 17.36 2.03
C MET A 1 4.77 16.00 1.42
N LEU A 2 5.48 15.94 0.29
CA LEU A 2 5.74 14.67 -0.41
C LEU A 2 6.51 13.65 0.44
N GLY A 3 7.56 14.09 1.14
CA GLY A 3 8.31 13.22 2.07
C GLY A 3 7.46 12.66 3.21
N PHE A 4 6.50 13.42 3.73
CA PHE A 4 5.58 12.94 4.77
C PHE A 4 4.61 11.89 4.24
N SER A 5 4.09 12.09 3.03
CA SER A 5 3.27 11.08 2.34
C SER A 5 4.06 9.80 2.09
N VAL A 6 5.32 9.88 1.66
CA VAL A 6 6.17 8.69 1.48
C VAL A 6 6.32 7.91 2.78
N VAL A 7 6.59 8.59 3.91
CA VAL A 7 6.71 7.92 5.23
C VAL A 7 5.40 7.23 5.62
N ILE A 8 4.25 7.90 5.43
CA ILE A 8 2.93 7.30 5.66
C ILE A 8 2.74 6.08 4.75
N GLY A 9 3.05 6.19 3.46
CA GLY A 9 2.94 5.10 2.50
C GLY A 9 3.78 3.89 2.87
N ILE A 10 4.99 4.09 3.39
CA ILE A 10 5.86 3.01 3.86
C ILE A 10 5.25 2.33 5.09
N VAL A 11 4.88 3.11 6.12
CA VAL A 11 4.36 2.55 7.38
C VAL A 11 3.04 1.83 7.16
N PHE A 12 2.06 2.50 6.58
CA PHE A 12 0.73 1.93 6.36
C PHE A 12 0.72 0.89 5.24
N GLY A 13 1.53 1.07 4.19
CA GLY A 13 1.71 0.08 3.14
C GLY A 13 2.32 -1.21 3.69
N PHE A 14 3.27 -1.12 4.62
CA PHE A 14 3.87 -2.30 5.26
C PHE A 14 2.84 -3.06 6.10
N VAL A 15 2.02 -2.34 6.88
CA VAL A 15 0.92 -2.97 7.64
C VAL A 15 -0.10 -3.62 6.70
N ALA A 16 -0.48 -2.95 5.62
CA ALA A 16 -1.39 -3.49 4.61
C ALA A 16 -0.82 -4.75 3.93
N ALA A 17 0.48 -4.77 3.64
CA ALA A 17 1.17 -5.91 3.07
C ALA A 17 1.20 -7.11 4.02
N LEU A 18 1.47 -6.89 5.31
CA LEU A 18 1.39 -7.95 6.32
C LEU A 18 -0.04 -8.50 6.46
N MET A 19 -1.04 -7.63 6.44
CA MET A 19 -2.44 -8.07 6.47
C MET A 19 -2.80 -8.88 5.22
N ALA A 20 -2.43 -8.42 4.03
CA ALA A 20 -2.65 -9.13 2.78
C ALA A 20 -1.96 -10.49 2.77
N PHE A 21 -0.72 -10.57 3.27
CA PHE A 21 0.01 -11.82 3.44
C PHE A 21 -0.76 -12.79 4.35
N VAL A 22 -1.18 -12.36 5.54
CA VAL A 22 -1.86 -13.22 6.52
C VAL A 22 -3.23 -13.68 6.02
N ILE A 23 -3.99 -12.80 5.37
CA ILE A 23 -5.29 -13.14 4.78
C ILE A 23 -5.10 -14.20 3.70
N THR A 24 -4.17 -13.95 2.77
CA THR A 24 -3.90 -14.84 1.63
C THR A 24 -3.38 -16.20 2.11
N TRP A 25 -2.48 -16.20 3.10
CA TRP A 25 -1.97 -17.42 3.72
C TRP A 25 -3.11 -18.25 4.33
N ARG A 26 -3.95 -17.63 5.18
CA ARG A 26 -5.08 -18.32 5.82
C ARG A 26 -6.09 -18.85 4.81
N GLU A 27 -6.34 -18.11 3.74
CA GLU A 27 -7.28 -18.50 2.70
C GLU A 27 -6.78 -19.73 1.94
N PHE A 28 -5.51 -19.73 1.54
CA PHE A 28 -4.92 -20.86 0.82
C PHE A 28 -4.71 -22.09 1.71
N GLU A 29 -4.39 -21.89 3.00
CA GLU A 29 -4.28 -22.97 3.98
C GLU A 29 -5.62 -23.71 4.13
N ARG A 30 -6.74 -22.97 4.20
CA ARG A 30 -8.10 -23.56 4.24
C ARG A 30 -8.43 -24.35 2.97
N HIS A 31 -7.90 -23.95 1.82
CA HIS A 31 -8.10 -24.62 0.54
C HIS A 31 -7.15 -25.81 0.29
N LYS A 32 -6.42 -26.27 1.32
CA LYS A 32 -5.44 -27.37 1.26
C LYS A 32 -4.29 -27.16 0.26
N PHE A 33 -3.98 -25.90 -0.09
CA PHE A 33 -2.70 -25.63 -0.73
C PHE A 33 -1.60 -25.89 0.31
N ALA A 34 -0.57 -26.64 -0.07
CA ALA A 34 0.50 -27.03 0.85
C ALA A 34 1.88 -26.77 0.22
N GLY A 35 2.86 -26.43 1.06
CA GLY A 35 4.27 -26.30 0.68
C GLY A 35 4.72 -24.89 0.31
N GLU A 36 5.92 -24.78 -0.30
CA GLU A 36 6.58 -23.51 -0.64
C GLU A 36 5.74 -22.58 -1.54
N ARG A 37 4.83 -23.15 -2.33
CA ARG A 37 3.96 -22.38 -3.22
C ARG A 37 2.99 -21.49 -2.45
N LEU A 38 2.51 -21.95 -1.29
CA LEU A 38 1.65 -21.16 -0.40
C LEU A 38 2.36 -19.88 0.07
N PHE A 39 3.63 -20.02 0.49
CA PHE A 39 4.44 -18.89 0.92
C PHE A 39 4.74 -17.93 -0.22
N LYS A 40 5.13 -18.46 -1.39
CA LYS A 40 5.41 -17.62 -2.56
C LYS A 40 4.19 -16.79 -2.97
N GLU A 41 3.01 -17.40 -3.05
CA GLU A 41 1.79 -16.69 -3.48
C GLU A 41 1.33 -15.66 -2.43
N ALA A 42 1.34 -16.02 -1.13
CA ALA A 42 1.01 -15.06 -0.07
C ALA A 42 2.02 -13.91 0.00
N PHE A 43 3.32 -14.18 -0.16
CA PHE A 43 4.38 -13.18 -0.16
C PHE A 43 4.30 -12.26 -1.36
N GLN A 44 4.01 -12.81 -2.55
CA GLN A 44 3.76 -12.02 -3.76
C GLN A 44 2.55 -11.10 -3.59
N SER A 45 1.46 -11.59 -2.98
CA SER A 45 0.31 -10.74 -2.66
C SER A 45 0.67 -9.62 -1.70
N GLY A 46 1.45 -9.90 -0.66
CA GLY A 46 1.92 -8.88 0.29
C GLY A 46 2.75 -7.79 -0.38
N ILE A 47 3.75 -8.17 -1.19
CA ILE A 47 4.57 -7.21 -1.96
C ILE A 47 3.70 -6.38 -2.89
N PHE A 48 2.77 -7.01 -3.60
CA PHE A 48 1.89 -6.30 -4.51
C PHE A 48 1.06 -5.24 -3.77
N THR A 49 0.47 -5.60 -2.62
CA THR A 49 -0.26 -4.66 -1.77
C THR A 49 0.64 -3.53 -1.27
N PHE A 50 1.86 -3.83 -0.81
CA PHE A 50 2.82 -2.81 -0.38
C PHE A 50 3.05 -1.76 -1.49
N VAL A 51 3.40 -2.23 -2.69
CA VAL A 51 3.72 -1.37 -3.83
C VAL A 51 2.51 -0.52 -4.22
N VAL A 52 1.31 -1.11 -4.27
CA VAL A 52 0.08 -0.38 -4.60
C VAL A 52 -0.18 0.73 -3.58
N PHE A 53 -0.13 0.45 -2.28
CA PHE A 53 -0.37 1.46 -1.25
C PHE A 53 0.71 2.54 -1.19
N LEU A 54 1.98 2.18 -1.44
CA LEU A 54 3.06 3.14 -1.53
C LEU A 54 2.86 4.10 -2.71
N LEU A 55 2.51 3.56 -3.90
CA LEU A 55 2.22 4.37 -5.08
C LEU A 55 1.01 5.29 -4.87
N LEU A 56 -0.06 4.78 -4.27
CA LEU A 56 -1.25 5.59 -3.93
C LEU A 56 -0.89 6.71 -2.97
N SER A 57 -0.04 6.45 -1.98
CA SER A 57 0.38 7.47 -1.02
C SER A 57 1.25 8.55 -1.66
N ILE A 58 2.19 8.17 -2.53
CA ILE A 58 2.99 9.12 -3.31
C ILE A 58 2.09 9.96 -4.22
N LEU A 59 1.16 9.32 -4.93
CA LEU A 59 0.21 9.99 -5.81
C LEU A 59 -0.67 10.97 -5.02
N ALA A 60 -1.19 10.56 -3.86
CA ALA A 60 -1.96 11.43 -2.97
C ALA A 60 -1.13 12.63 -2.49
N GLY A 61 0.13 12.41 -2.10
CA GLY A 61 1.05 13.48 -1.71
C GLY A 61 1.33 14.46 -2.84
N PHE A 62 1.50 13.96 -4.06
CA PHE A 62 1.68 14.77 -5.27
C PHE A 62 0.43 15.59 -5.60
N LEU A 63 -0.75 14.96 -5.58
CA LEU A 63 -2.03 15.63 -5.82
C LEU A 63 -2.31 16.71 -4.76
N LEU A 64 -2.05 16.44 -3.48
CA LEU A 64 -2.22 17.42 -2.41
C LEU A 64 -1.32 18.64 -2.62
N ILE A 65 -0.05 18.44 -2.98
CA ILE A 65 0.85 19.56 -3.31
C ILE A 65 0.29 20.34 -4.50
N ARG A 66 -0.16 19.65 -5.55
CA ARG A 66 -0.58 20.34 -6.77
C ARG A 66 -1.91 21.07 -6.64
N PHE A 67 -2.87 20.53 -5.89
CA PHE A 67 -4.22 21.07 -5.81
C PHE A 67 -4.48 21.91 -4.56
N VAL A 68 -3.83 21.62 -3.43
CA VAL A 68 -4.07 22.34 -2.16
C VAL A 68 -3.07 23.48 -1.96
N VAL A 69 -1.81 23.28 -2.34
CA VAL A 69 -0.77 24.31 -2.16
C VAL A 69 -0.71 25.27 -3.35
N HIS A 70 -1.15 24.84 -4.54
CA HIS A 70 -1.12 25.64 -5.75
C HIS A 70 -2.50 26.10 -6.24
N SER A 71 -3.56 25.90 -5.46
CA SER A 71 -4.77 26.68 -5.69
C SER A 71 -4.44 28.12 -5.32
N PRO A 72 -4.48 29.09 -6.27
CA PRO A 72 -4.46 30.47 -5.88
C PRO A 72 -5.62 30.64 -4.92
N MET A 73 -5.31 31.16 -3.73
CA MET A 73 -6.29 31.66 -2.79
C MET A 73 -7.29 32.49 -3.62
N PHE A 74 -8.50 31.96 -3.82
CA PHE A 74 -9.63 32.74 -4.30
C PHE A 74 -9.93 33.69 -3.13
N ILE A 75 -9.19 34.80 -3.11
CA ILE A 75 -9.47 35.96 -2.28
C ILE A 75 -10.55 36.71 -3.05
N PRO A 76 -11.81 36.78 -2.56
CA PRO A 76 -12.73 37.81 -3.05
C PRO A 76 -12.24 39.21 -2.69
#